data_AF-A0AAJ7J1B2-F1
#
_entry.id   AF-A0AAJ7J1B2-F1
#
_cell.length_a   1.000
_cell.length_b   1.000
_cell.length_c   1.000
_cell.angle_alpha   90.00
_cell.angle_beta   90.00
_cell.angle_gamma   90.00
#
_symmetry.space_group_name_H-M   'P 1'
#
loop_
_entity.id
_entity.type
_entity.pdbx_description
1 polymer ?
#
loop_
_entity_poly.entity_id
_entity_poly.type
_entity_poly.pdbx_seq_one_letter_code
_entity_poly.pdbx_strand_id
1 'polypeptide(L)'
;MGFDVNRFQGEVDEELVCPICSGVLEDPVQVRNVLQAPVCEHAFCRTCINEWINRQPTCPLDRTPITSAQLRAVPRILRNLLARLCISCDNLRYGCQVIVKLDSLVSHLEQCEYNPKRPMLCEQGCSLIIPKNELKDHNCVKELRNIIHSQQQKIADMNRELGEQQLQINQHKREIQLLKDFMRALKVSNPAMRVIADQMEREEVVRWSATLPRARVTRWGGMISTPDDLLQTMIKRTLSEYNCPPHVIDELMENCHERKWPPGLNSLETRQNSRRLYDNYICKRVPGKQAVLVLYCDNTHMPEDMMVEPGLVMIFAHGIE
;
A
#
# COMPACT_ATOMS: atom_id res chain seq x y z
N MET A 1 36.48 -14.79 -3.69
CA MET A 1 36.32 -13.89 -4.83
C MET A 1 37.10 -14.49 -5.98
N GLY A 2 36.53 -14.49 -7.19
CA GLY A 2 37.14 -15.15 -8.34
C GLY A 2 37.01 -16.68 -8.25
N PHE A 3 37.01 -17.35 -9.40
CA PHE A 3 37.02 -18.81 -9.46
C PHE A 3 38.46 -19.34 -9.32
N ASP A 4 38.65 -20.40 -8.55
CA ASP A 4 39.95 -21.06 -8.42
C ASP A 4 40.40 -21.63 -9.77
N VAL A 5 41.58 -21.21 -10.23
CA VAL A 5 42.15 -21.57 -11.54
C VAL A 5 42.33 -23.08 -11.67
N ASN A 6 42.65 -23.77 -10.57
CA ASN A 6 42.90 -25.22 -10.56
C ASN A 6 41.65 -26.05 -10.87
N ARG A 7 40.46 -25.45 -10.84
CA ARG A 7 39.21 -26.13 -11.15
C ARG A 7 38.91 -26.20 -12.63
N PHE A 8 39.59 -25.41 -13.45
CA PHE A 8 39.36 -25.35 -14.89
C PHE A 8 40.09 -26.46 -15.62
N GLN A 9 39.48 -26.93 -16.72
CA GLN A 9 40.07 -27.93 -17.59
C GLN A 9 40.89 -27.24 -18.67
N GLY A 10 42.18 -27.58 -18.75
CA GLY A 10 43.13 -26.96 -19.67
C GLY A 10 43.74 -25.67 -19.14
N GLU A 11 44.53 -25.01 -19.99
CA GLU A 11 45.16 -23.73 -19.65
C GLU A 11 44.14 -22.60 -19.70
N VAL A 12 44.12 -21.77 -18.65
CA VAL A 12 43.33 -20.54 -18.61
C VAL A 12 44.22 -19.38 -19.02
N ASP A 13 43.77 -18.62 -20.00
CA ASP A 13 44.45 -17.41 -20.47
C ASP A 13 44.62 -16.40 -19.32
N GLU A 14 45.81 -15.82 -19.18
CA GLU A 14 46.13 -14.84 -18.14
C GLU A 14 45.24 -13.59 -18.22
N GLU A 15 44.75 -13.23 -19.41
CA GLU A 15 43.80 -12.12 -19.60
C GLU A 15 42.44 -12.35 -18.90
N LEU A 16 42.13 -13.61 -18.57
CA LEU A 16 40.89 -14.00 -17.87
C LEU A 16 41.06 -14.09 -16.35
N VAL A 17 42.26 -13.81 -15.83
CA VAL A 17 42.59 -13.88 -14.41
C VAL A 17 42.55 -12.49 -13.78
N CYS A 18 41.89 -12.38 -12.63
CA CYS A 18 41.83 -11.15 -11.86
C CYS A 18 43.19 -10.87 -11.19
N PRO A 19 43.84 -9.72 -11.45
CA PRO A 19 45.13 -9.38 -10.85
C PRO A 19 45.11 -9.19 -9.32
N ILE A 20 43.92 -9.00 -8.72
CA ILE A 20 43.78 -8.75 -7.28
C ILE A 20 43.68 -10.07 -6.50
N CYS A 21 42.85 -11.01 -6.96
CA CYS A 21 42.62 -12.28 -6.25
C CYS A 21 43.32 -13.47 -6.90
N SER A 22 43.99 -13.28 -8.03
CA SER A 22 44.67 -14.31 -8.82
C SER A 22 43.79 -15.49 -9.24
N GLY A 23 42.47 -15.30 -9.24
CA GLY A 23 41.47 -16.26 -9.68
C GLY A 23 40.85 -15.85 -11.01
N VAL A 24 40.23 -16.78 -11.73
CA VAL A 24 39.49 -16.47 -12.95
C VAL A 24 38.34 -15.51 -12.63
N LEU A 25 38.15 -14.51 -13.49
CA LEU A 25 37.23 -13.39 -13.23
C LEU A 25 35.79 -13.86 -12.92
N GLU A 26 35.29 -13.43 -11.76
CA GLU A 26 33.91 -13.63 -11.30
C GLU A 26 33.17 -12.29 -11.30
N ASP A 27 31.99 -12.23 -11.95
CA ASP A 27 31.27 -10.97 -12.27
C ASP A 27 32.24 -9.87 -12.76
N PRO A 28 32.87 -10.08 -13.92
CA PRO A 28 33.95 -9.22 -14.42
C PRO A 28 33.47 -7.80 -14.73
N VAL A 29 34.22 -6.82 -14.25
CA VAL A 29 34.09 -5.41 -14.60
C VAL A 29 35.38 -4.88 -15.19
N GLN A 30 35.25 -3.94 -16.12
CA GLN A 30 36.36 -3.20 -16.71
C GLN A 30 36.32 -1.77 -16.21
N VAL A 31 37.49 -1.22 -15.88
CA VAL A 31 37.61 0.23 -15.75
C VAL A 31 37.42 0.85 -17.13
N ARG A 32 36.66 1.95 -17.21
CA ARG A 32 36.59 2.76 -18.42
C ARG A 32 36.82 4.23 -18.07
N ASN A 33 38.04 4.70 -18.27
CA ASN A 33 38.39 6.10 -18.08
C ASN A 33 38.51 6.82 -19.44
N VAL A 34 37.46 7.55 -19.84
CA VAL A 34 37.41 8.28 -21.13
C VAL A 34 38.07 9.67 -21.03
N LEU A 35 38.40 10.13 -19.82
CA LEU A 35 38.82 11.51 -19.55
C LEU A 35 40.34 11.66 -19.36
N GLN A 36 41.10 10.57 -19.40
CA GLN A 36 42.55 10.58 -19.15
C GLN A 36 43.27 9.63 -20.12
N ALA A 37 44.37 10.09 -20.71
CA ALA A 37 45.27 9.29 -21.53
C ALA A 37 46.51 8.91 -20.68
N PRO A 38 46.90 7.64 -20.60
CA PRO A 38 46.36 6.47 -21.29
C PRO A 38 45.01 5.97 -20.72
N VAL A 39 44.16 5.42 -21.59
CA VAL A 39 42.86 4.84 -21.20
C VAL A 39 43.11 3.57 -20.39
N CYS A 40 42.58 3.53 -19.17
CA CYS A 40 42.60 2.32 -18.35
C CYS A 40 41.51 1.36 -18.84
N GLU A 41 41.90 0.17 -19.31
CA GLU A 41 41.01 -0.89 -19.82
C GLU A 41 41.17 -2.21 -19.04
N HIS A 42 41.68 -2.13 -17.81
CA HIS A 42 41.93 -3.30 -16.97
C HIS A 42 40.66 -3.92 -16.40
N ALA A 43 40.61 -5.26 -16.37
CA ALA A 43 39.48 -6.05 -15.88
C ALA A 43 39.74 -6.69 -14.51
N PHE A 44 38.71 -6.73 -13.67
CA PHE A 44 38.77 -7.26 -12.31
C PHE A 44 37.43 -7.92 -11.95
N CYS A 45 37.42 -8.78 -10.92
CA CYS A 45 36.18 -9.18 -10.28
C CYS A 45 35.52 -7.94 -9.64
N ARG A 46 34.20 -7.79 -9.76
CA ARG A 46 33.48 -6.63 -9.20
C ARG A 46 33.76 -6.42 -7.71
N THR A 47 33.73 -7.49 -6.93
CA THR A 47 33.98 -7.43 -5.48
C THR A 47 35.40 -6.97 -5.18
N CYS A 48 36.39 -7.55 -5.85
CA CYS A 48 37.81 -7.22 -5.67
C CYS A 48 38.10 -5.72 -5.93
N ILE A 49 37.63 -5.18 -7.06
CA ILE A 49 37.94 -3.79 -7.41
C ILE A 49 37.17 -2.80 -6.54
N ASN A 50 35.95 -3.11 -6.11
CA ASN A 50 35.21 -2.25 -5.19
C ASN A 50 35.87 -2.19 -3.81
N GLU A 51 36.32 -3.34 -3.28
CA GLU A 51 37.09 -3.37 -2.02
C GLU A 51 38.40 -2.58 -2.13
N TRP A 52 39.08 -2.67 -3.28
CA TRP A 52 40.28 -1.89 -3.54
C TRP A 52 40.00 -0.38 -3.58
N ILE A 53 39.02 0.06 -4.38
CA ILE A 53 38.65 1.49 -4.53
C ILE A 53 38.29 2.11 -3.18
N ASN A 54 37.58 1.38 -2.32
CA ASN A 54 37.21 1.84 -0.98
C ASN A 54 38.43 2.11 -0.07
N ARG A 55 39.55 1.43 -0.31
CA ARG A 55 40.82 1.64 0.41
C ARG A 55 41.71 2.66 -0.30
N GLN A 56 41.79 2.54 -1.62
CA GLN A 56 42.64 3.36 -2.47
C GLN A 56 41.95 3.55 -3.83
N PRO A 57 41.51 4.78 -4.18
CA PRO A 57 40.77 5.06 -5.41
C PRO A 57 41.69 5.16 -6.64
N THR A 58 42.51 4.13 -6.85
CA THR A 58 43.41 3.97 -7.99
C THR A 58 43.30 2.58 -8.57
N CYS A 59 43.60 2.43 -9.86
CA CYS A 59 43.69 1.13 -10.50
C CYS A 59 44.91 0.35 -9.95
N PRO A 60 44.75 -0.93 -9.57
CA PRO A 60 45.85 -1.74 -9.03
C PRO A 60 47.04 -1.94 -9.99
N LEU A 61 46.81 -1.87 -11.31
CA LEU A 61 47.84 -2.18 -12.32
C LEU A 61 48.63 -0.95 -12.76
N ASP A 62 47.95 0.14 -13.11
CA ASP A 62 48.56 1.35 -13.68
C ASP A 62 48.51 2.57 -12.75
N ARG A 63 47.91 2.43 -11.56
CA ARG A 63 47.73 3.47 -10.54
C ARG A 63 46.93 4.69 -11.03
N THR A 64 46.21 4.58 -12.14
CA THR A 64 45.32 5.65 -12.62
C THR A 64 44.22 5.91 -11.59
N PRO A 65 43.84 7.17 -11.33
CA PRO A 65 42.77 7.48 -10.39
C PRO A 65 41.44 6.99 -10.96
N ILE A 66 40.72 6.18 -10.17
CA ILE A 66 39.45 5.58 -10.58
C ILE A 66 38.38 5.71 -9.50
N THR A 67 37.13 5.70 -9.93
CA THR A 67 35.95 5.71 -9.07
C THR A 67 35.01 4.56 -9.44
N SER A 68 34.16 4.14 -8.51
CA SER A 68 33.18 3.05 -8.73
C SER A 68 32.23 3.34 -9.91
N ALA A 69 31.96 4.62 -10.21
CA ALA A 69 31.14 5.05 -11.35
C ALA A 69 31.77 4.77 -12.72
N GLN A 70 33.09 4.57 -12.79
CA GLN A 70 33.83 4.26 -14.02
C GLN A 70 33.90 2.76 -14.31
N LEU A 71 33.40 1.90 -13.41
CA LEU A 71 33.34 0.46 -13.61
C LEU A 71 32.18 0.11 -14.55
N ARG A 72 32.51 -0.53 -15.68
CA ARG A 72 31.54 -1.00 -16.68
C ARG A 72 31.61 -2.52 -16.80
N ALA A 73 30.56 -3.12 -17.34
CA ALA A 73 30.60 -4.52 -17.71
C ALA A 73 31.69 -4.74 -18.77
N VAL A 74 32.42 -5.84 -18.67
CA VAL A 74 33.46 -6.18 -19.67
C VAL A 74 32.87 -6.38 -21.07
N PRO A 75 33.69 -6.20 -22.13
CA PRO A 75 33.28 -6.44 -23.51
C PRO A 75 32.70 -7.84 -23.70
N ARG A 76 31.77 -7.96 -24.66
CA ARG A 76 31.08 -9.24 -24.93
C ARG A 76 32.06 -10.36 -25.28
N ILE A 77 33.16 -10.06 -25.94
CA ILE A 77 34.18 -11.05 -26.30
C ILE A 77 34.80 -11.71 -25.06
N LEU A 78 35.15 -10.93 -24.04
CA LEU A 78 35.71 -11.43 -22.78
C LEU A 78 34.69 -12.29 -22.03
N ARG A 79 33.44 -11.82 -21.96
CA ARG A 79 32.34 -12.59 -21.36
C ARG A 79 32.11 -13.93 -22.08
N ASN A 80 32.19 -13.94 -23.41
CA ASN A 80 32.04 -15.16 -24.21
C ASN A 80 33.24 -16.11 -24.05
N LEU A 81 34.45 -15.58 -23.86
CA LEU A 81 35.64 -16.39 -23.56
C LEU A 81 35.48 -17.06 -22.20
N LEU A 82 35.15 -16.30 -21.16
CA LEU A 82 34.86 -16.82 -19.81
C LEU A 82 33.75 -17.88 -19.84
N ALA A 83 32.64 -17.62 -20.53
CA ALA A 83 31.51 -18.54 -20.63
C ALA A 83 31.88 -19.90 -21.25
N ARG A 84 32.89 -19.95 -22.12
CA ARG A 84 33.33 -21.20 -22.78
C ARG A 84 34.29 -22.04 -21.95
N LEU A 85 34.88 -21.47 -20.90
CA LEU A 85 35.79 -22.20 -20.02
C LEU A 85 35.05 -23.38 -19.37
N CYS A 86 35.68 -24.54 -19.33
CA CYS A 86 35.16 -25.73 -18.69
C CYS A 86 35.69 -25.80 -17.25
N ILE A 87 34.79 -25.93 -16.28
CA ILE A 87 35.11 -25.92 -14.85
C ILE A 87 34.52 -27.15 -14.15
N SER A 88 35.26 -27.70 -13.19
CA SER A 88 34.79 -28.73 -12.27
C SER A 88 33.85 -28.16 -11.20
N CYS A 89 32.83 -28.93 -10.84
CA CYS A 89 31.88 -28.58 -9.79
C CYS A 89 32.56 -28.35 -8.42
N ASP A 90 32.05 -27.39 -7.63
CA ASP A 90 32.50 -27.15 -6.24
C ASP A 90 32.40 -28.39 -5.33
N ASN A 91 31.46 -29.27 -5.67
CA ASN A 91 31.16 -30.50 -4.96
C ASN A 91 32.01 -31.69 -5.44
N LEU A 92 33.11 -31.47 -6.16
CA LEU A 92 34.05 -32.52 -6.56
C LEU A 92 34.51 -33.36 -5.37
N ARG A 93 34.82 -32.70 -4.25
CA ARG A 93 35.19 -33.34 -2.97
C ARG A 93 34.11 -34.27 -2.40
N TYR A 94 32.85 -34.05 -2.77
CA TYR A 94 31.70 -34.85 -2.33
C TYR A 94 31.30 -35.91 -3.36
N GLY A 95 32.01 -36.00 -4.49
CA GLY A 95 31.81 -37.01 -5.53
C GLY A 95 31.31 -36.48 -6.88
N CYS A 96 31.08 -35.17 -7.05
CA CYS A 96 30.63 -34.63 -8.34
C CYS A 96 31.78 -34.53 -9.35
N GLN A 97 31.85 -35.45 -10.31
CA GLN A 97 32.87 -35.43 -11.37
C GLN A 97 32.43 -34.67 -12.62
N VAL A 98 31.29 -33.99 -12.56
CA VAL A 98 30.74 -33.26 -13.71
C VAL A 98 31.59 -32.03 -14.01
N ILE A 99 32.00 -31.91 -15.26
CA ILE A 99 32.65 -30.74 -15.83
C ILE A 99 31.59 -30.02 -16.67
N VAL A 100 31.37 -28.74 -16.39
CA VAL A 100 30.40 -27.90 -17.11
C VAL A 100 31.08 -26.66 -17.64
N LYS A 101 30.44 -25.99 -18.60
CA LYS A 101 30.84 -24.64 -18.98
C LYS A 101 30.58 -23.67 -17.81
N LEU A 102 31.43 -22.66 -17.68
CA LEU A 102 31.35 -21.69 -16.58
C LEU A 102 29.98 -20.99 -16.51
N ASP A 103 29.38 -20.69 -17.67
CA ASP A 103 28.04 -20.10 -17.76
C ASP A 103 26.92 -20.99 -17.18
N SER A 104 27.14 -22.30 -17.19
CA SER A 104 26.19 -23.33 -16.77
C SER A 104 26.46 -23.81 -15.33
N LEU A 105 27.55 -23.35 -14.70
CA LEU A 105 27.96 -23.76 -13.36
C LEU A 105 26.88 -23.46 -12.31
N VAL A 106 26.29 -22.27 -12.35
CA VAL A 106 25.26 -21.86 -11.38
C VAL A 106 24.06 -22.81 -11.44
N SER A 107 23.54 -23.09 -12.64
CA SER A 107 22.43 -24.02 -12.84
C SER A 107 22.78 -25.44 -12.39
N HIS A 108 24.00 -25.90 -12.66
CA HIS A 108 24.47 -27.18 -12.16
C HIS A 108 24.49 -27.23 -10.63
N LEU A 109 25.01 -26.20 -9.94
CA LEU A 109 25.12 -26.19 -8.47
C LEU A 109 23.76 -26.24 -7.77
N GLU A 110 22.73 -25.61 -8.35
CA GLU A 110 21.35 -25.67 -7.86
C GLU A 110 20.78 -27.10 -7.89
N GLN A 111 21.18 -27.90 -8.87
CA GLN A 111 20.63 -29.24 -9.13
C GLN A 111 21.60 -30.37 -8.76
N CYS A 112 22.83 -30.03 -8.35
CA CYS A 112 23.89 -31.00 -8.11
C CYS A 112 23.51 -32.01 -7.03
N GLU A 113 23.48 -33.29 -7.38
CA GLU A 113 23.10 -34.36 -6.46
C GLU A 113 24.07 -34.52 -5.29
N TYR A 114 25.32 -34.12 -5.47
CA TYR A 114 26.38 -34.17 -4.47
C TYR A 114 26.49 -32.89 -3.63
N ASN A 115 25.61 -31.91 -3.83
CA ASN A 115 25.57 -30.72 -2.99
C ASN A 115 25.07 -31.11 -1.58
N PRO A 116 25.92 -31.02 -0.53
CA PRO A 116 25.52 -31.41 0.83
C PRO A 116 24.44 -30.49 1.39
N LYS A 117 24.42 -29.22 0.97
CA LYS A 117 23.43 -28.22 1.39
C LYS A 117 22.17 -28.22 0.54
N ARG A 118 22.04 -29.16 -0.41
CA ARG A 118 20.85 -29.25 -1.26
C ARG A 118 19.61 -29.34 -0.36
N PRO A 119 18.63 -28.42 -0.52
CA PRO A 119 17.40 -28.49 0.24
C PRO A 119 16.61 -29.72 -0.19
N MET A 120 16.34 -30.61 0.75
CA MET A 120 15.55 -31.83 0.54
C MET A 120 14.33 -31.77 1.43
N LEU A 121 13.17 -32.17 0.90
CA LEU A 121 11.99 -32.37 1.72
C LEU A 121 12.20 -33.61 2.59
N CYS A 122 11.80 -33.54 3.85
CA CYS A 122 11.78 -34.70 4.71
C CYS A 122 10.73 -35.72 4.24
N GLU A 123 11.17 -36.91 3.82
CA GLU A 123 10.31 -37.99 3.36
C GLU A 123 9.57 -38.71 4.51
N GLN A 124 9.97 -38.46 5.76
CA GLN A 124 9.37 -39.05 6.96
C GLN A 124 8.10 -38.30 7.44
N GLY A 125 7.57 -37.38 6.62
CA GLY A 125 6.25 -36.77 6.82
C GLY A 125 6.21 -35.45 7.60
N CYS A 126 7.33 -34.92 8.10
CA CYS A 126 7.32 -33.60 8.75
C CYS A 126 7.29 -32.42 7.77
N SER A 127 7.48 -32.68 6.47
CA SER A 127 7.48 -31.67 5.38
C SER A 127 8.48 -30.52 5.56
N LEU A 128 9.46 -30.67 6.45
CA LEU A 128 10.53 -29.68 6.63
C LEU A 128 11.55 -29.79 5.49
N ILE A 129 12.06 -28.63 5.07
CA ILE A 129 13.17 -28.54 4.13
C ILE A 129 14.46 -28.62 4.93
N ILE A 130 15.25 -29.66 4.67
CA ILE A 130 16.47 -29.98 5.42
C ILE A 130 17.62 -30.15 4.43
N PRO A 131 18.81 -29.62 4.72
CA PRO A 131 20.02 -29.93 3.96
C PRO A 131 20.29 -31.44 3.83
N LYS A 132 20.67 -31.92 2.65
CA LYS A 132 20.93 -33.35 2.38
C LYS A 132 21.91 -33.99 3.39
N ASN A 133 22.93 -33.26 3.84
CA ASN A 133 23.90 -33.73 4.84
C ASN A 133 23.29 -33.93 6.24
N GLU A 134 22.29 -33.15 6.61
CA GLU A 134 21.62 -33.19 7.93
C GLU A 134 20.43 -34.16 7.96
N LEU A 135 20.03 -34.68 6.79
CA LEU A 135 18.88 -35.59 6.67
C LEU A 135 19.06 -36.88 7.49
N LYS A 136 20.29 -37.36 7.67
CA LYS A 136 20.59 -38.60 8.42
C LYS A 136 20.37 -38.44 9.92
N ASP A 137 20.62 -37.25 10.46
CA ASP A 137 20.51 -36.95 11.88
C ASP A 137 19.17 -36.27 12.24
N HIS A 138 18.28 -36.14 11.26
CA HIS A 138 17.00 -35.45 11.43
C HIS A 138 16.03 -36.24 12.31
N ASN A 139 15.48 -35.57 13.33
CA ASN A 139 14.40 -36.09 14.16
C ASN A 139 13.13 -35.23 13.99
N CYS A 140 12.18 -35.73 13.20
CA CYS A 140 10.92 -35.05 12.89
C CYS A 140 10.17 -34.56 14.13
N VAL A 141 10.08 -35.41 15.16
CA VAL A 141 9.28 -35.12 16.35
C VAL A 141 9.91 -33.99 17.16
N LYS A 142 11.23 -33.99 17.29
CA LYS A 142 11.96 -32.92 18.00
C LYS A 142 11.79 -31.57 17.29
N GLU A 143 11.99 -31.54 15.98
CA GLU A 143 11.86 -30.31 15.20
C GLU A 143 10.44 -29.76 15.21
N LEU A 144 9.43 -30.62 15.00
CA LEU A 144 8.03 -30.20 15.08
C LEU A 144 7.66 -29.69 16.47
N ARG A 145 8.15 -30.33 17.54
CA ARG A 145 7.93 -29.84 18.92
C ARG A 145 8.57 -28.47 19.15
N ASN A 146 9.78 -28.24 18.65
CA ASN A 146 10.45 -26.94 18.73
C ASN A 146 9.66 -25.86 17.97
N ILE A 147 9.15 -26.19 16.79
CA ILE A 147 8.32 -25.28 15.98
C ILE A 147 7.03 -24.95 16.73
N ILE A 148 6.32 -25.95 17.27
CA ILE A 148 5.09 -25.74 18.05
C ILE A 148 5.39 -24.85 19.26
N HIS A 149 6.47 -25.11 19.99
CA HIS A 149 6.85 -24.30 21.15
C HIS A 149 7.15 -22.84 20.77
N SER A 150 7.92 -22.64 19.69
CA SER A 150 8.22 -21.30 19.16
C SER A 150 6.94 -20.57 18.72
N GLN A 151 6.02 -21.27 18.05
CA GLN A 151 4.73 -20.70 17.65
C GLN A 151 3.86 -20.35 18.85
N GLN A 152 3.79 -21.21 19.87
CA GLN A 152 3.07 -20.95 21.11
C GLN A 152 3.62 -19.71 21.82
N GLN A 153 4.94 -19.55 21.89
CA GLN A 153 5.57 -18.36 22.47
C GLN A 153 5.21 -17.10 21.68
N LYS A 154 5.32 -17.14 20.34
CA LYS A 154 4.93 -16.00 19.48
C LYS A 154 3.46 -15.61 19.67
N ILE A 155 2.56 -16.58 19.77
CA ILE A 155 1.14 -16.33 20.03
C ILE A 155 0.95 -15.68 21.41
N ALA A 156 1.66 -16.16 22.44
CA ALA A 156 1.58 -15.59 23.77
C ALA A 156 2.07 -14.13 23.82
N ASP A 157 3.17 -13.82 23.12
CA ASP A 157 3.69 -12.46 23.03
C ASP A 157 2.75 -11.54 22.23
N MET A 158 2.23 -11.99 21.09
CA MET A 158 1.22 -11.22 20.33
C MET A 158 -0.06 -10.95 21.15
N ASN A 159 -0.52 -11.94 21.93
CA ASN A 159 -1.68 -11.75 22.81
C ASN A 159 -1.40 -10.72 23.92
N ARG A 160 -0.17 -10.65 24.42
CA ARG A 160 0.24 -9.63 25.40
C ARG A 160 0.22 -8.24 24.77
N GLU A 161 0.82 -8.08 23.60
CA GLU A 161 0.81 -6.82 22.85
C GLU A 161 -0.61 -6.35 22.52
N LEU A 162 -1.49 -7.26 22.11
CA LEU A 162 -2.91 -6.95 21.88
C LEU A 162 -3.60 -6.47 23.16
N GLY A 163 -3.31 -7.08 24.30
CA GLY A 163 -3.82 -6.65 25.61
C GLY A 163 -3.36 -5.22 25.96
N GLU A 164 -2.09 -4.91 25.75
CA GLU A 164 -1.52 -3.58 25.98
C GLU A 164 -2.14 -2.52 25.06
N GLN A 165 -2.28 -2.84 23.77
CA GLN A 165 -2.96 -1.96 22.80
C GLN A 165 -4.41 -1.70 23.18
N GLN A 166 -5.13 -2.72 23.64
CA GLN A 166 -6.51 -2.57 24.08
C GLN A 166 -6.63 -1.64 25.30
N LEU A 167 -5.68 -1.71 26.24
CA LEU A 167 -5.61 -0.79 27.37
C LEU A 167 -5.36 0.65 26.90
N GLN A 168 -4.41 0.86 25.98
CA GLN A 168 -4.14 2.18 25.40
C GLN A 168 -5.36 2.76 24.68
N ILE A 169 -6.05 1.96 23.86
CA ILE A 169 -7.29 2.37 23.19
C ILE A 169 -8.34 2.81 24.21
N ASN A 170 -8.50 2.05 25.29
CA ASN A 170 -9.46 2.39 26.34
C ASN A 170 -9.08 3.69 27.06
N GLN A 171 -7.79 3.95 27.27
CA GLN A 171 -7.31 5.20 27.83
C GLN A 171 -7.59 6.38 26.88
N HIS A 172 -7.20 6.28 25.61
CA HIS A 172 -7.46 7.33 24.61
C HIS A 172 -8.96 7.62 24.48
N LYS A 173 -9.82 6.59 24.54
CA LYS A 173 -11.28 6.79 24.55
C LYS A 173 -11.75 7.63 25.74
N ARG A 174 -11.19 7.43 26.94
CA ARG A 174 -11.50 8.24 28.13
C ARG A 174 -11.01 9.68 27.97
N GLU A 175 -9.80 9.88 27.46
CA GLU A 175 -9.24 11.21 27.20
C GLU A 175 -10.07 11.98 26.16
N ILE A 176 -10.46 11.32 25.07
CA ILE A 176 -11.37 11.89 24.06
C ILE A 176 -12.72 12.27 24.70
N GLN A 177 -13.25 11.44 25.60
CA GLN A 177 -14.50 11.76 26.29
C GLN A 177 -14.37 13.01 27.16
N LEU A 178 -13.28 13.14 27.91
CA LEU A 178 -12.99 14.33 28.70
C LEU A 178 -12.85 15.58 27.83
N LEU A 179 -12.14 15.48 26.70
CA LEU A 179 -12.02 16.57 25.73
C LEU A 179 -13.39 16.98 25.17
N LYS A 180 -14.25 16.01 24.84
CA LYS A 180 -15.63 16.28 24.39
C LYS A 180 -16.45 16.99 25.46
N ASP A 181 -16.31 16.63 26.73
CA ASP A 181 -17.03 17.27 27.84
C ASP A 181 -16.51 18.69 28.07
N PHE A 182 -15.19 18.90 27.99
CA PHE A 182 -14.57 20.21 28.07
C PHE A 182 -15.00 21.12 26.93
N MET A 183 -15.00 20.63 25.68
CA MET A 183 -15.50 21.39 24.53
C MET A 183 -16.97 21.78 24.68
N ARG A 184 -17.81 20.88 25.22
CA ARG A 184 -19.22 21.19 25.53
C ARG A 184 -19.35 22.31 26.57
N ALA A 185 -18.57 22.26 27.66
CA ALA A 185 -18.57 23.31 28.68
C ALA A 185 -18.06 24.67 28.14
N LEU A 186 -17.03 24.65 27.28
CA LEU A 186 -16.54 25.85 26.61
C LEU A 186 -17.55 26.43 25.62
N LYS A 187 -18.28 25.59 24.87
CA LYS A 187 -19.36 26.03 23.94
C LYS A 187 -20.46 26.79 24.69
N VAL A 188 -20.75 26.42 25.93
CA VAL A 188 -21.78 27.09 26.76
C VAL A 188 -21.27 28.38 27.40
N SER A 189 -20.02 28.40 27.86
CA SER A 189 -19.46 29.52 28.63
C SER A 189 -18.87 30.64 27.78
N ASN A 190 -18.44 30.36 26.54
CA ASN A 190 -17.79 31.35 25.68
C ASN A 190 -18.54 31.53 24.34
N PRO A 191 -19.17 32.70 24.11
CA PRO A 191 -19.87 33.00 22.85
C PRO A 191 -18.98 32.87 21.61
N ALA A 192 -17.69 33.23 21.67
CA ALA A 192 -16.78 33.10 20.53
C ALA A 192 -16.53 31.63 20.19
N MET A 193 -16.44 30.76 21.20
CA MET A 193 -16.27 29.31 20.98
C MET A 193 -17.52 28.67 20.38
N ARG A 194 -18.71 29.16 20.76
CA ARG A 194 -19.96 28.74 20.13
C ARG A 194 -20.00 29.08 18.64
N VAL A 195 -19.63 30.31 18.28
CA VAL A 195 -19.56 30.74 16.88
C VAL A 195 -18.57 29.86 16.08
N ILE A 196 -17.40 29.56 16.65
CA ILE A 196 -16.42 28.67 16.00
C ILE A 196 -17.00 27.26 15.81
N ALA A 197 -17.64 26.69 16.83
CA ALA A 197 -18.26 25.37 16.73
C ALA A 197 -19.37 25.33 15.67
N ASP A 198 -20.26 26.33 15.68
CA ASP A 198 -21.36 26.42 14.72
C ASP A 198 -20.83 26.65 13.29
N GLN A 199 -19.72 27.39 13.12
CA GLN A 199 -19.02 27.55 11.84
C GLN A 199 -18.42 26.22 11.34
N MET A 200 -17.77 25.47 12.22
CA MET A 200 -17.20 24.15 11.89
C MET A 200 -18.29 23.15 11.49
N GLU A 201 -19.41 23.13 12.21
CA GLU A 201 -20.59 22.31 11.91
C GLU A 201 -21.17 22.66 10.53
N ARG A 202 -21.23 23.95 10.17
CA ARG A 202 -21.65 24.40 8.82
C ARG A 202 -20.65 23.98 7.74
N GLU A 203 -19.35 24.13 7.97
CA GLU A 203 -18.30 23.72 7.04
C GLU A 203 -18.25 22.21 6.79
N GLU A 204 -18.59 21.39 7.79
CA GLU A 204 -18.75 19.94 7.62
C GLU A 204 -19.87 19.60 6.63
N VAL A 205 -21.03 20.27 6.74
CA VAL A 205 -22.15 20.07 5.82
C VAL A 205 -21.79 20.50 4.39
N VAL A 206 -21.07 21.62 4.23
CA VAL A 206 -20.58 22.08 2.92
C VAL A 206 -19.63 21.05 2.29
N ARG A 207 -18.66 20.55 3.06
CA ARG A 207 -17.71 19.52 2.59
C ARG A 207 -18.44 18.22 2.22
N TRP A 208 -19.38 17.78 3.04
CA TRP A 208 -20.19 16.60 2.75
C TRP A 208 -21.03 16.78 1.49
N SER A 209 -21.72 17.92 1.32
CA SER A 209 -22.48 18.22 0.11
C SER A 209 -21.64 18.12 -1.16
N ALA A 210 -20.39 18.60 -1.12
CA ALA A 210 -19.48 18.55 -2.26
C ALA A 210 -19.15 17.12 -2.71
N THR A 211 -19.28 16.12 -1.82
CA THR A 211 -19.07 14.70 -2.16
C THR A 211 -20.26 14.06 -2.86
N LEU A 212 -21.46 14.65 -2.75
CA LEU A 212 -22.67 14.06 -3.29
C LEU A 212 -22.88 14.42 -4.76
N PRO A 213 -23.29 13.47 -5.61
CA PRO A 213 -23.58 13.75 -7.02
C PRO A 213 -24.82 14.64 -7.16
N ARG A 214 -24.81 15.54 -8.15
CA ARG A 214 -25.98 16.35 -8.48
C ARG A 214 -27.07 15.47 -9.09
N ALA A 215 -28.32 15.80 -8.79
CA ALA A 215 -29.49 15.14 -9.34
C ALA A 215 -30.34 16.14 -10.12
N ARG A 216 -31.04 15.66 -11.15
CA ARG A 216 -32.08 16.41 -11.86
C ARG A 216 -33.43 15.74 -11.60
N VAL A 217 -34.38 16.52 -11.09
CA VAL A 217 -35.76 16.08 -10.91
C VAL A 217 -36.55 16.42 -12.18
N THR A 218 -37.02 15.41 -12.89
CA THR A 218 -37.80 15.58 -14.13
C THR A 218 -39.31 15.60 -13.89
N ARG A 219 -39.76 15.04 -12.74
CA ARG A 219 -41.18 14.89 -12.42
C ARG A 219 -41.51 15.38 -11.01
N TRP A 220 -41.54 16.70 -10.84
CA TRP A 220 -41.91 17.34 -9.56
C TRP A 220 -43.29 16.95 -9.02
N GLY A 221 -44.25 16.62 -9.89
CA GLY A 221 -45.58 16.16 -9.47
C GLY A 221 -45.61 14.77 -8.81
N GLY A 222 -44.53 13.99 -8.91
CA GLY A 222 -44.39 12.69 -8.25
C GLY A 222 -43.81 12.78 -6.83
N MET A 223 -43.72 13.98 -6.27
CA MET A 223 -43.22 14.22 -4.92
C MET A 223 -44.15 13.62 -3.88
N ILE A 224 -43.58 12.85 -2.96
CA ILE A 224 -44.26 12.25 -1.82
C ILE A 224 -44.12 13.23 -0.65
N SER A 225 -45.18 13.97 -0.35
CA SER A 225 -45.16 15.02 0.68
C SER A 225 -45.44 14.50 2.11
N THR A 226 -45.96 13.28 2.23
CA THR A 226 -46.27 12.60 3.49
C THR A 226 -45.67 11.19 3.49
N PRO A 227 -44.33 11.05 3.53
CA PRO A 227 -43.68 9.75 3.56
C PRO A 227 -43.96 9.01 4.88
N ASP A 228 -44.21 7.70 4.81
CA ASP A 228 -44.41 6.87 5.99
C ASP A 228 -43.10 6.62 6.76
N ASP A 229 -43.22 6.11 7.99
CA ASP A 229 -42.07 5.91 8.89
C ASP A 229 -41.04 4.93 8.31
N LEU A 230 -41.49 3.95 7.53
CA LEU A 230 -40.63 2.98 6.87
C LEU A 230 -39.74 3.66 5.82
N LEU A 231 -40.34 4.49 4.97
CA LEU A 231 -39.63 5.24 3.94
C LEU A 231 -38.67 6.25 4.56
N GLN A 232 -39.09 6.96 5.61
CA GLN A 232 -38.21 7.86 6.35
C GLN A 232 -37.01 7.12 6.95
N THR A 233 -37.24 6.00 7.63
CA THR A 233 -36.17 5.19 8.22
C THR A 233 -35.19 4.67 7.17
N MET A 234 -35.71 4.27 5.99
CA MET A 234 -34.89 3.81 4.88
C MET A 234 -33.97 4.93 4.35
N ILE A 235 -34.50 6.14 4.16
CA ILE A 235 -33.69 7.28 3.71
C ILE A 235 -32.67 7.67 4.78
N LYS A 236 -33.07 7.74 6.05
CA LYS A 236 -32.17 8.03 7.18
C LYS A 236 -30.98 7.07 7.22
N ARG A 237 -31.23 5.77 7.08
CA ARG A 237 -30.18 4.75 7.04
C ARG A 237 -29.22 4.97 5.86
N THR A 238 -29.75 5.23 4.66
CA THR A 238 -28.91 5.54 3.49
C THR A 238 -28.07 6.79 3.72
N LEU A 239 -28.63 7.87 4.29
CA LEU A 239 -27.85 9.06 4.62
C LEU A 239 -26.72 8.77 5.63
N SER A 240 -26.98 7.95 6.65
CA SER A 240 -25.95 7.51 7.60
C SER A 240 -24.84 6.69 6.94
N GLU A 241 -25.19 5.78 6.04
CA GLU A 241 -24.23 4.95 5.28
C GLU A 241 -23.34 5.80 4.36
N TYR A 242 -23.85 6.93 3.88
CA TYR A 242 -23.12 7.91 3.04
C TYR A 242 -22.58 9.11 3.83
N ASN A 243 -22.19 8.88 5.09
CA ASN A 243 -21.46 9.83 5.93
C ASN A 243 -22.17 11.19 6.12
N CYS A 244 -23.51 11.22 6.14
CA CYS A 244 -24.25 12.41 6.55
C CYS A 244 -23.79 12.86 7.95
N PRO A 245 -23.47 14.14 8.15
CA PRO A 245 -23.06 14.62 9.46
C PRO A 245 -24.15 14.33 10.52
N PRO A 246 -23.79 13.77 11.68
CA PRO A 246 -24.77 13.25 12.63
C PRO A 246 -25.59 14.35 13.31
N HIS A 247 -25.07 15.59 13.36
CA HIS A 247 -25.80 16.73 13.94
C HIS A 247 -26.93 17.26 13.06
N VAL A 248 -26.96 16.93 11.76
CA VAL A 248 -28.02 17.40 10.83
C VAL A 248 -29.00 16.32 10.38
N ILE A 249 -28.65 15.03 10.56
CA ILE A 249 -29.42 13.93 9.96
C ILE A 249 -30.87 13.86 10.47
N ASP A 250 -31.08 14.10 11.77
CA ASP A 250 -32.42 14.04 12.37
C ASP A 250 -33.29 15.20 11.87
N GLU A 251 -32.73 16.40 11.79
CA GLU A 251 -33.43 17.59 11.30
C GLU A 251 -33.74 17.51 9.80
N LEU A 252 -32.82 16.99 8.98
CA LEU A 252 -33.08 16.69 7.57
C LEU A 252 -34.24 15.70 7.40
N MET A 253 -34.32 14.69 8.27
CA MET A 253 -35.41 13.72 8.23
C MET A 253 -36.73 14.30 8.75
N GLU A 254 -36.74 15.21 9.72
CA GLU A 254 -37.95 15.98 10.06
C GLU A 254 -38.42 16.80 8.85
N ASN A 255 -37.48 17.40 8.12
CA ASN A 255 -37.70 18.20 6.93
C ASN A 255 -38.03 17.38 5.66
N CYS A 256 -38.33 16.07 5.81
CA CYS A 256 -38.80 15.24 4.70
C CYS A 256 -40.33 15.27 4.51
N HIS A 257 -41.07 15.79 5.49
CA HIS A 257 -42.52 15.79 5.53
C HIS A 257 -43.07 17.22 5.43
N GLU A 258 -44.17 17.40 4.69
CA GLU A 258 -44.80 18.72 4.48
C GLU A 258 -45.18 19.50 5.74
N ARG A 259 -45.34 18.83 6.90
CA ARG A 259 -45.61 19.48 8.20
C ARG A 259 -44.44 20.36 8.66
N LYS A 260 -43.23 20.08 8.19
CA LYS A 260 -41.99 20.79 8.50
C LYS A 260 -41.40 21.52 7.29
N TRP A 261 -42.06 21.45 6.14
CA TRP A 261 -41.63 22.18 4.95
C TRP A 261 -41.88 23.67 5.08
N PRO A 262 -41.06 24.51 4.40
CA PRO A 262 -41.21 25.95 4.43
C PRO A 262 -42.53 26.37 3.72
N PRO A 263 -43.01 27.60 3.96
CA PRO A 263 -44.34 28.04 3.51
C PRO A 263 -44.61 27.86 2.01
N GLY A 264 -43.60 28.01 1.16
CA GLY A 264 -43.69 27.82 -0.28
C GLY A 264 -43.92 26.37 -0.73
N LEU A 265 -43.81 25.40 0.17
CA LEU A 265 -43.93 23.96 -0.10
C LEU A 265 -44.95 23.22 0.78
N ASN A 266 -45.40 23.82 1.89
CA ASN A 266 -46.13 23.13 2.96
C ASN A 266 -47.56 22.65 2.60
N SER A 267 -48.13 23.07 1.46
CA SER A 267 -49.48 22.69 1.04
C SER A 267 -49.52 22.30 -0.44
N LEU A 268 -50.52 21.53 -0.85
CA LEU A 268 -50.68 21.17 -2.26
C LEU A 268 -50.86 22.39 -3.15
N GLU A 269 -51.64 23.39 -2.69
CA GLU A 269 -51.90 24.62 -3.44
C GLU A 269 -50.63 25.44 -3.63
N THR A 270 -49.87 25.68 -2.55
CA THR A 270 -48.58 26.39 -2.63
C THR A 270 -47.63 25.63 -3.55
N ARG A 271 -47.62 24.30 -3.50
CA ARG A 271 -46.77 23.50 -4.39
C ARG A 271 -47.14 23.58 -5.86
N GLN A 272 -48.42 23.78 -6.19
CA GLN A 272 -48.86 23.98 -7.56
C GLN A 272 -48.50 25.37 -8.07
N ASN A 273 -48.67 26.40 -7.23
CA ASN A 273 -48.36 27.78 -7.55
C ASN A 273 -46.86 28.02 -7.73
N SER A 274 -46.04 27.44 -6.86
CA SER A 274 -44.57 27.60 -6.84
C SER A 274 -43.83 26.65 -7.77
N ARG A 275 -44.53 25.79 -8.52
CA ARG A 275 -43.93 24.70 -9.32
C ARG A 275 -42.85 25.17 -10.30
N ARG A 276 -42.99 26.37 -10.85
CA ARG A 276 -42.02 26.95 -11.80
C ARG A 276 -40.65 27.24 -11.17
N LEU A 277 -40.60 27.38 -9.85
CA LEU A 277 -39.37 27.69 -9.13
C LEU A 277 -38.53 26.43 -8.85
N TYR A 278 -39.13 25.24 -8.92
CA TYR A 278 -38.44 24.02 -8.49
C TYR A 278 -37.25 23.65 -9.37
N ASP A 279 -37.31 23.96 -10.67
CA ASP A 279 -36.21 23.70 -11.59
C ASP A 279 -34.94 24.51 -11.26
N ASN A 280 -35.06 25.53 -10.39
CA ASN A 280 -33.93 26.32 -9.90
C ASN A 280 -33.23 25.69 -8.69
N TYR A 281 -33.78 24.63 -8.08
CA TYR A 281 -33.11 23.95 -6.97
C TYR A 281 -31.83 23.24 -7.42
N ILE A 282 -30.79 23.39 -6.62
CA ILE A 282 -29.60 22.55 -6.67
C ILE A 282 -29.87 21.31 -5.81
N CYS A 283 -30.19 20.21 -6.49
CA CYS A 283 -30.47 18.93 -5.86
C CYS A 283 -29.23 18.02 -5.83
N LYS A 284 -29.00 17.33 -4.71
CA LYS A 284 -28.02 16.24 -4.57
C LYS A 284 -28.75 14.91 -4.49
N ARG A 285 -28.23 13.88 -5.16
CA ARG A 285 -28.87 12.56 -5.22
C ARG A 285 -28.70 11.83 -3.89
N VAL A 286 -29.77 11.24 -3.37
CA VAL A 286 -29.64 10.18 -2.36
C VAL A 286 -29.31 8.86 -3.07
N PRO A 287 -28.13 8.25 -2.82
CA PRO A 287 -27.67 7.09 -3.59
C PRO A 287 -28.64 5.90 -3.52
N GLY A 288 -28.94 5.32 -4.68
CA GLY A 288 -29.83 4.14 -4.77
C GLY A 288 -31.30 4.41 -4.40
N LYS A 289 -31.71 5.67 -4.21
CA LYS A 289 -33.07 6.05 -3.84
C LYS A 289 -33.67 7.04 -4.85
N GLN A 290 -35.00 7.06 -4.92
CA GLN A 290 -35.74 8.15 -5.56
C GLN A 290 -35.96 9.26 -4.52
N ALA A 291 -34.86 9.84 -4.03
CA ALA A 291 -34.88 11.02 -3.20
C ALA A 291 -33.73 11.97 -3.56
N VAL A 292 -33.93 13.26 -3.29
CA VAL A 292 -32.88 14.28 -3.37
C VAL A 292 -32.76 15.03 -2.05
N LEU A 293 -31.55 15.52 -1.80
CA LEU A 293 -31.26 16.52 -0.79
C LEU A 293 -31.22 17.90 -1.44
N VAL A 294 -31.89 18.86 -0.83
CA VAL A 294 -31.82 20.28 -1.18
C VAL A 294 -31.22 20.98 0.03
N LEU A 295 -29.89 21.05 0.06
CA LEU A 295 -29.15 21.59 1.20
C LEU A 295 -29.13 23.12 1.15
N TYR A 296 -29.26 23.76 2.31
CA TYR A 296 -29.30 25.22 2.41
C TYR A 296 -28.03 25.87 1.85
N CYS A 297 -26.87 25.28 2.12
CA CYS A 297 -25.57 25.77 1.64
C CYS A 297 -25.43 25.81 0.12
N ASP A 298 -26.14 24.95 -0.63
CA ASP A 298 -26.12 24.94 -2.10
C ASP A 298 -27.25 25.80 -2.72
N ASN A 299 -28.20 26.28 -1.91
CA ASN A 299 -29.45 26.88 -2.39
C ASN A 299 -29.71 28.27 -1.79
N THR A 300 -28.66 29.02 -1.46
CA THR A 300 -28.77 30.39 -0.92
C THR A 300 -29.36 31.38 -1.92
N HIS A 301 -29.44 31.03 -3.21
CA HIS A 301 -30.11 31.81 -4.26
C HIS A 301 -31.63 31.61 -4.29
N MET A 302 -32.15 30.57 -3.64
CA MET A 302 -33.58 30.31 -3.59
C MET A 302 -34.27 31.25 -2.58
N PRO A 303 -35.55 31.62 -2.80
CA PRO A 303 -36.32 32.40 -1.84
C PRO A 303 -36.36 31.76 -0.44
N GLU A 304 -36.36 32.59 0.62
CA GLU A 304 -36.37 32.12 2.01
C GLU A 304 -37.61 31.28 2.35
N ASP A 305 -38.75 31.56 1.73
CA ASP A 305 -39.99 30.78 1.90
C ASP A 305 -39.96 29.40 1.22
N MET A 306 -38.91 29.11 0.47
CA MET A 306 -38.69 27.86 -0.26
C MET A 306 -37.58 27.00 0.35
N MET A 307 -36.92 27.47 1.42
CA MET A 307 -35.77 26.82 2.05
C MET A 307 -35.89 26.77 3.57
N VAL A 308 -35.16 25.84 4.19
CA VAL A 308 -35.03 25.72 5.65
C VAL A 308 -33.63 25.18 5.96
N GLU A 309 -33.00 25.64 7.05
CA GLU A 309 -31.76 25.03 7.56
C GLU A 309 -32.07 23.67 8.20
N PRO A 310 -31.17 22.66 8.12
CA PRO A 310 -29.95 22.61 7.30
C PRO A 310 -30.23 22.28 5.83
N GLY A 311 -31.46 21.87 5.50
CA GLY A 311 -31.93 21.56 4.16
C GLY A 311 -33.23 20.76 4.16
N LEU A 312 -33.65 20.33 2.97
CA LEU A 312 -34.85 19.51 2.74
C LEU A 312 -34.48 18.14 2.17
N VAL A 313 -35.25 17.13 2.54
CA VAL A 313 -35.23 15.81 1.89
C VAL A 313 -36.51 15.67 1.08
N MET A 314 -36.40 15.58 -0.24
CA MET A 314 -37.58 15.40 -1.10
C MET A 314 -37.58 14.00 -1.69
N ILE A 315 -38.65 13.25 -1.44
CA ILE A 315 -38.80 11.86 -1.89
C ILE A 315 -39.80 11.83 -3.04
N PHE A 316 -39.53 11.01 -4.05
CA PHE A 316 -40.34 10.91 -5.26
C PHE A 316 -40.68 9.45 -5.55
N ALA A 317 -41.82 9.23 -6.20
CA ALA A 317 -42.16 7.91 -6.72
C ALA A 317 -41.24 7.51 -7.90
N HIS A 318 -40.84 8.49 -8.71
CA HIS A 318 -40.00 8.34 -9.91
C HIS A 318 -39.51 9.71 -10.41
N GLY A 319 -38.60 9.72 -11.37
CA GLY A 319 -38.22 10.92 -12.12
C GLY A 319 -37.03 11.68 -11.54
N ILE A 320 -36.13 10.99 -10.85
CA ILE A 320 -34.82 11.52 -10.46
C ILE A 320 -33.76 10.86 -11.35
N GLU A 321 -33.02 11.71 -12.05
CA GLU A 321 -31.82 11.37 -12.83
C GLU A 321 -30.59 11.83 -12.07
#